data_AF-A0A3L8BUP9-F1
#
_entry.id   AF-A0A3L8BUP9-F1
#
_cell.length_a   1.000
_cell.length_b   1.000
_cell.length_c   1.000
_cell.angle_alpha   90.00
_cell.angle_beta   90.00
_cell.angle_gamma   90.00
#
_symmetry.space_group_name_H-M   'P 1'
#
loop_
_entity.id
_entity.type
_entity.pdbx_description
1 polymer ?
#
loop_
_entity_poly.entity_id
_entity_poly.type
_entity_poly.pdbx_seq_one_letter_code
_entity_poly.pdbx_strand_id
1 'polypeptide(L)'
;MLELRPNCECCDEDLKPDQPGAWICSFECTFCTACANQRLHGSCPNCGGELLPRPLRSGAALARPHKSGYASPQAVQKAESQAKKIPAALYAGRDFSARFGSGLFKFKVAGNGLTIGHIGAEVAFDPDQGVFSDGQ
;
A
#
# COMPACT_ATOMS: atom_id res chain seq x y z
N MET A 1 2.66 -9.81 2.72
CA MET A 1 1.36 -9.72 2.02
C MET A 1 0.31 -9.70 3.12
N LEU A 2 -0.53 -8.66 3.21
CA LEU A 2 -1.59 -8.60 4.22
C LEU A 2 -2.70 -9.59 3.83
N GLU A 3 -2.81 -10.69 4.57
CA GLU A 3 -3.83 -11.71 4.37
C GLU A 3 -4.94 -11.54 5.41
N LEU A 4 -6.18 -11.58 4.95
CA LEU A 4 -7.33 -11.44 5.83
C LEU A 4 -7.60 -12.78 6.49
N ARG A 5 -7.64 -12.81 7.82
CA ARG A 5 -7.88 -14.04 8.58
C ARG A 5 -9.35 -14.48 8.40
N PRO A 6 -9.60 -15.70 7.91
CA PRO A 6 -10.95 -16.15 7.58
C PRO A 6 -11.72 -16.69 8.79
N ASN A 7 -11.08 -16.94 9.93
CA ASN A 7 -11.71 -17.61 11.09
C ASN A 7 -11.53 -16.81 12.39
N CYS A 8 -12.44 -17.04 13.34
CA CYS A 8 -12.35 -16.52 14.71
C CYS A 8 -11.25 -17.26 15.51
N GLU A 9 -10.33 -16.55 16.17
CA GLU A 9 -9.28 -17.18 17.00
C GLU A 9 -9.79 -17.88 18.27
N CYS A 10 -11.02 -17.59 18.69
CA CYS A 10 -11.57 -18.14 19.94
C CYS A 10 -12.45 -19.37 19.70
N CYS A 11 -13.25 -19.39 18.63
CA CYS A 11 -14.22 -20.45 18.34
C CYS A 11 -14.06 -21.09 16.96
N ASP A 12 -13.10 -20.64 16.16
CA ASP A 12 -12.81 -21.11 14.80
C ASP A 12 -13.94 -20.94 13.76
N GLU A 13 -14.98 -20.18 14.11
CA GLU A 13 -16.09 -19.87 13.20
C GLU A 13 -15.61 -19.09 11.96
N ASP A 14 -16.14 -19.45 10.79
CA ASP A 14 -15.87 -18.78 9.52
C ASP A 14 -16.43 -17.35 9.48
N LEU A 15 -15.55 -16.39 9.24
CA LEU A 15 -15.80 -14.96 9.18
C LEU A 15 -15.63 -14.42 7.76
N LYS A 16 -16.76 -14.35 7.04
CA LYS A 16 -16.81 -13.87 5.66
C LYS A 16 -16.28 -12.44 5.52
N PRO A 17 -15.51 -12.14 4.45
CA PRO A 17 -14.89 -10.82 4.24
C PRO A 17 -15.89 -9.73 3.84
N ASP A 18 -17.05 -10.12 3.30
CA ASP A 18 -18.09 -9.27 2.76
C ASP A 18 -19.29 -9.08 3.71
N GLN A 19 -19.24 -9.69 4.90
CA GLN A 19 -20.33 -9.63 5.88
C GLN A 19 -19.88 -9.05 7.22
N PRO A 20 -20.72 -8.25 7.89
CA PRO A 20 -20.45 -7.80 9.25
C PRO A 20 -20.47 -8.99 10.20
N GLY A 21 -19.75 -8.90 11.32
CA GLY A 21 -19.68 -9.99 12.30
C GLY A 21 -18.28 -10.37 12.74
N ALA A 22 -17.26 -9.78 12.11
CA ALA A 22 -15.87 -9.91 12.50
C ALA A 22 -15.39 -8.64 13.23
N TRP A 23 -14.59 -8.85 14.25
CA TRP A 23 -13.93 -7.82 15.05
C TRP A 23 -12.42 -8.03 14.97
N ILE A 24 -11.66 -6.94 14.96
CA ILE A 24 -10.21 -6.94 14.78
C ILE A 24 -9.53 -6.03 15.80
N CYS A 25 -8.32 -6.39 16.25
CA CYS A 25 -7.46 -5.52 17.07
C CYS A 25 -6.35 -4.86 16.24
N SER A 26 -5.54 -3.99 16.84
CA SER A 26 -4.40 -3.32 16.19
C SER A 26 -3.32 -4.27 15.64
N PHE A 27 -3.22 -5.48 16.20
CA PHE A 27 -2.32 -6.55 15.75
C PHE A 27 -3.01 -7.55 14.81
N GLU A 28 -4.18 -7.19 14.29
CA GLU A 28 -4.94 -7.98 13.33
C GLU A 28 -5.48 -9.33 13.84
N CYS A 29 -5.54 -9.53 15.17
CA CYS A 29 -6.26 -10.68 15.74
C CYS A 29 -7.74 -10.57 15.42
N THR A 30 -8.38 -11.66 15.00
CA THR A 30 -9.76 -11.63 14.49
C THR A 30 -10.71 -12.50 15.33
N PHE A 31 -11.86 -11.94 15.71
CA PHE A 31 -12.87 -12.61 16.54
C PHE A 31 -14.30 -12.40 15.99
N CYS A 32 -15.20 -13.35 16.23
CA CYS A 32 -16.62 -13.17 15.90
C CYS A 32 -17.32 -12.26 16.92
N THR A 33 -18.45 -11.66 16.56
CA THR A 33 -19.25 -10.80 17.46
C THR A 33 -19.65 -11.49 18.76
N ALA A 34 -19.95 -12.79 18.71
CA ALA A 34 -20.30 -13.55 19.92
C ALA A 34 -19.10 -13.63 20.88
N CYS A 35 -17.91 -13.99 20.40
CA CYS A 35 -16.71 -14.05 21.23
C CYS A 35 -16.29 -12.66 21.72
N ALA A 36 -16.32 -11.65 20.85
CA ALA A 36 -15.98 -10.27 21.20
C ALA A 36 -16.85 -9.75 22.35
N ASN A 37 -18.17 -10.01 22.33
CA ASN A 37 -19.08 -9.48 23.35
C ASN A 37 -19.20 -10.37 24.59
N GLN A 38 -19.30 -11.70 24.42
CA GLN A 38 -19.64 -12.61 25.52
C GLN A 38 -18.42 -13.12 26.28
N ARG A 39 -17.31 -13.39 25.59
CA ARG A 39 -16.11 -14.02 26.19
C ARG A 39 -15.01 -13.01 26.47
N LEU A 40 -14.88 -12.03 25.59
CA LEU A 40 -13.77 -11.08 25.56
C LEU A 40 -14.16 -9.68 26.05
N HIS A 41 -15.46 -9.39 26.15
CA HIS A 41 -16.01 -8.11 26.61
C HIS A 41 -15.37 -6.88 25.92
N GLY A 42 -15.10 -6.99 24.63
CA GLY A 42 -14.50 -5.93 23.82
C GLY A 42 -12.97 -5.79 23.94
N SER A 43 -12.28 -6.67 24.68
CA SER A 43 -10.82 -6.64 24.84
C SER A 43 -10.15 -7.88 24.24
N CYS A 44 -9.10 -7.67 23.46
CA CYS A 44 -8.33 -8.76 22.85
C CYS A 44 -7.50 -9.50 23.92
N PRO A 45 -7.58 -10.84 24.03
CA PRO A 45 -6.82 -11.60 25.02
C PRO A 45 -5.32 -11.67 24.71
N ASN A 46 -4.93 -11.48 23.44
CA ASN A 46 -3.55 -11.59 22.99
C ASN A 46 -2.77 -10.28 23.15
N CYS A 47 -3.41 -9.13 22.90
CA CYS A 47 -2.73 -7.83 22.97
C CYS A 47 -3.25 -6.90 24.08
N GLY A 48 -4.36 -7.22 24.74
CA GLY A 48 -5.01 -6.37 25.75
C GLY A 48 -5.68 -5.10 25.19
N GLY A 49 -5.63 -4.89 23.87
CA GLY A 49 -6.24 -3.75 23.21
C GLY A 49 -7.74 -3.90 22.98
N GLU A 50 -8.37 -2.83 22.50
CA GLU A 50 -9.79 -2.83 22.14
C GLU A 50 -10.04 -3.63 20.85
N LEU A 51 -11.17 -4.32 20.81
CA LEU A 51 -11.70 -4.94 19.61
C LEU A 51 -12.62 -3.94 18.92
N LEU A 52 -12.36 -3.69 17.63
CA LEU A 52 -13.20 -2.83 16.79
C LEU A 52 -13.81 -3.65 15.64
N PRO A 53 -14.97 -3.24 15.10
CA PRO A 53 -15.59 -3.94 13.97
C PRO A 53 -14.66 -3.94 12.75
N ARG A 54 -14.43 -5.11 12.16
CA ARG A 54 -13.57 -5.31 10.99
C ARG A 54 -14.19 -4.63 9.77
N PRO A 55 -13.47 -3.74 9.06
CA PRO A 55 -13.94 -3.17 7.80
C PRO A 55 -14.25 -4.25 6.76
N LEU A 56 -15.36 -4.08 6.04
CA LEU A 56 -15.84 -5.01 5.03
C LEU A 56 -15.06 -4.84 3.72
N ARG A 57 -14.75 -5.96 3.06
CA ARG A 57 -14.34 -5.93 1.64
C ARG A 57 -15.60 -5.94 0.78
N SER A 58 -15.90 -4.83 0.12
CA SER A 58 -17.07 -4.70 -0.75
C SER A 58 -16.72 -4.79 -2.25
N GLY A 59 -17.66 -5.35 -3.03
CA GLY A 59 -17.66 -5.31 -4.50
C GLY A 59 -16.43 -5.93 -5.16
N ALA A 60 -15.91 -5.26 -6.20
CA ALA A 60 -14.77 -5.73 -7.00
C ALA A 60 -13.45 -5.90 -6.22
N ALA A 61 -13.39 -5.43 -4.96
CA ALA A 61 -12.23 -5.62 -4.08
C ALA A 61 -12.13 -7.06 -3.51
N LEU A 62 -13.19 -7.87 -3.61
CA LEU A 62 -13.17 -9.29 -3.22
C LEU A 62 -12.39 -10.16 -4.22
N ALA A 63 -12.48 -9.82 -5.52
CA ALA A 63 -11.82 -10.56 -6.60
C ALA A 63 -10.43 -10.01 -6.95
N ARG A 64 -10.05 -8.84 -6.42
CA ARG A 64 -8.80 -8.17 -6.75
C ARG A 64 -7.86 -8.21 -5.53
N PRO A 65 -6.60 -8.64 -5.70
CA PRO A 65 -5.60 -8.48 -4.64
C PRO A 65 -5.45 -6.98 -4.31
N HIS A 66 -5.14 -6.67 -3.05
CA HIS A 66 -4.88 -5.29 -2.63
C HIS A 66 -3.83 -4.69 -3.56
N LYS A 67 -4.20 -3.61 -4.28
CA LYS A 67 -3.25 -2.84 -5.06
C LYS A 67 -3.00 -1.56 -4.29
N SER A 68 -1.83 -1.47 -3.67
CA SER A 68 -1.32 -0.18 -3.25
C SER A 68 -1.20 0.70 -4.50
N GLY A 69 -1.82 1.88 -4.48
CA GLY A 69 -1.56 2.92 -5.49
C GLY A 69 -0.13 3.46 -5.40
N TYR A 70 0.57 3.13 -4.32
CA TYR A 70 1.95 3.48 -4.05
C TYR A 70 2.88 2.30 -4.38
N ALA A 71 3.96 2.58 -5.11
CA ALA A 71 5.04 1.61 -5.27
C ALA A 71 5.73 1.38 -3.93
N SER A 72 6.02 0.12 -3.59
CA SER A 72 6.85 -0.18 -2.42
C SER A 72 8.27 0.36 -2.64
N PRO A 73 9.03 0.70 -1.58
CA PRO A 73 10.42 1.14 -1.71
C PRO A 73 11.29 0.15 -2.50
N GLN A 74 11.03 -1.15 -2.33
CA GLN A 74 11.68 -2.22 -3.09
C GLN A 74 11.34 -2.17 -4.58
N ALA A 75 10.09 -1.86 -4.94
CA ALA A 75 9.69 -1.71 -6.33
C ALA A 75 10.37 -0.48 -6.97
N VAL A 76 10.53 0.61 -6.22
CA VAL A 76 11.28 1.80 -6.68
C VAL A 76 12.75 1.47 -6.91
N GLN A 77 13.43 0.84 -5.94
CA GLN A 77 14.83 0.43 -6.08
C GLN A 77 15.04 -0.54 -7.26
N LYS A 78 14.09 -1.45 -7.49
CA LYS A 78 14.11 -2.35 -8.64
C LYS A 78 13.95 -1.58 -9.95
N ALA A 79 13.05 -0.60 -10.02
CA ALA A 79 12.90 0.26 -11.19
C ALA A 79 14.16 1.11 -11.47
N GLU A 80 14.80 1.64 -10.42
CA GLU A 80 16.08 2.38 -10.54
C GLU A 80 17.19 1.50 -11.11
N SER A 81 17.40 0.33 -10.51
CA SER A 81 18.45 -0.60 -10.96
C SER A 81 18.21 -1.09 -12.39
N GLN A 82 16.96 -1.20 -12.81
CA GLN A 82 16.61 -1.58 -14.18
C GLN A 82 16.74 -0.41 -15.16
N ALA A 83 16.39 0.82 -14.76
CA ALA A 83 16.58 2.01 -15.57
C ALA A 83 18.06 2.32 -15.81
N LYS A 84 18.94 2.06 -14.84
CA LYS A 84 20.40 2.16 -15.00
C LYS A 84 20.98 1.19 -16.04
N LYS A 85 20.24 0.15 -16.46
CA LYS A 85 20.64 -0.77 -17.53
C LYS A 85 20.23 -0.28 -18.92
N ILE A 86 19.36 0.73 -19.00
CA ILE A 86 18.98 1.32 -20.28
C ILE A 86 20.21 2.08 -20.81
N PRO A 87 20.63 1.87 -22.07
CA PRO A 87 21.77 2.61 -22.61
C PRO A 87 21.44 4.10 -22.71
N ALA A 88 22.35 4.95 -22.21
CA ALA A 88 22.17 6.40 -22.13
C ALA A 88 21.83 7.06 -23.47
N ALA A 89 22.27 6.48 -24.58
CA ALA A 89 21.92 6.92 -25.94
C ALA A 89 20.40 6.95 -26.19
N LEU A 90 19.61 6.12 -25.51
CA LEU A 90 18.15 6.07 -25.70
C LEU A 90 17.41 7.23 -25.02
N TYR A 91 18.00 7.84 -23.99
CA TYR A 91 17.35 8.89 -23.19
C TYR A 91 18.18 10.17 -23.04
N ALA A 92 19.27 10.31 -23.80
CA ALA A 92 20.14 11.49 -23.77
C ALA A 92 19.32 12.78 -23.95
N GLY A 93 19.21 13.56 -22.86
CA GLY A 93 18.52 14.86 -22.84
C GLY A 93 16.99 14.81 -22.88
N ARG A 94 16.35 13.65 -22.67
CA ARG A 94 14.88 13.54 -22.66
C ARG A 94 14.39 12.74 -21.48
N ASP A 95 13.46 13.32 -20.73
CA ASP A 95 12.66 12.59 -19.75
C ASP A 95 11.93 11.44 -20.45
N PHE A 96 11.85 10.29 -19.79
CA PHE A 96 11.19 9.11 -20.36
C PHE A 96 10.33 8.41 -19.34
N SER A 97 9.36 7.65 -19.82
CA SER A 97 8.54 6.77 -18.98
C SER A 97 8.81 5.33 -19.32
N ALA A 98 8.97 4.47 -18.32
CA ALA A 98 9.15 3.04 -18.52
C ALA A 98 8.19 2.26 -17.61
N ARG A 99 7.61 1.19 -18.15
CA ARG A 99 6.81 0.25 -17.36
C ARG A 99 7.72 -0.83 -16.80
N PHE A 100 7.70 -0.97 -15.48
CA PHE A 100 8.37 -2.06 -14.77
C PHE A 100 7.32 -2.84 -13.99
N GLY A 101 7.08 -4.08 -14.41
CA GLY A 101 5.97 -4.88 -13.88
C GLY A 101 4.61 -4.23 -14.17
N SER A 102 3.81 -3.99 -13.13
CA SER A 102 2.51 -3.33 -13.21
C SER A 102 2.57 -1.79 -13.10
N GLY A 103 3.73 -1.22 -12.75
CA GLY A 103 3.90 0.22 -12.51
C GLY A 103 4.47 0.98 -13.70
N LEU A 104 4.01 2.22 -13.90
CA LEU A 104 4.57 3.18 -14.85
C LEU A 104 5.42 4.20 -14.07
N PHE A 105 6.71 4.31 -14.40
CA PHE A 105 7.65 5.20 -13.74
C PHE A 105 8.10 6.29 -14.71
N LYS A 106 8.11 7.56 -14.27
CA LYS A 106 8.72 8.67 -15.01
C LYS A 106 10.15 8.85 -14.53
N PHE A 107 11.05 9.12 -15.46
CA PHE A 107 12.46 9.36 -15.21
C PHE A 107 12.78 10.76 -15.70
N LYS A 108 13.27 11.61 -14.81
CA LYS A 108 13.79 12.92 -15.13
C LYS A 108 15.29 12.81 -15.37
N VAL A 109 15.76 13.33 -16.49
CA VAL A 109 17.17 13.32 -16.86
C VAL A 109 17.75 14.69 -16.54
N ALA A 110 18.68 14.75 -15.57
CA ALA A 110 19.37 15.99 -15.18
C ALA A 110 20.87 15.82 -15.42
N GLY A 111 21.38 16.38 -16.53
CA GLY A 111 22.77 16.21 -16.96
C GLY A 111 23.12 14.75 -17.28
N ASN A 112 24.19 14.21 -16.67
CA ASN A 112 24.58 12.80 -16.77
C ASN A 112 23.87 11.89 -15.74
N GLY A 113 22.95 12.44 -14.95
CA GLY A 113 22.23 11.74 -13.88
C GLY A 113 20.77 11.43 -14.23
N LEU A 114 20.25 10.36 -13.63
CA LEU A 114 18.87 9.88 -13.79
C LEU A 114 18.18 9.90 -12.43
N THR A 115 17.09 10.66 -12.29
CA THR A 115 16.25 10.69 -11.08
C THR A 115 14.84 10.18 -11.40
N ILE A 116 14.24 9.38 -10.51
CA ILE A 116 12.87 8.85 -10.71
C ILE A 116 11.83 9.82 -10.15
N GLY A 117 10.84 10.18 -10.96
CA GLY A 117 9.57 10.77 -10.52
C GLY A 117 8.43 9.76 -10.66
N HIS A 118 7.68 9.50 -9.61
CA HIS A 118 6.56 8.54 -9.65
C HIS A 118 5.23 9.25 -9.99
N ILE A 119 4.52 8.86 -11.06
CA ILE A 119 3.16 9.36 -11.29
C ILE A 119 2.23 8.61 -10.35
N GLY A 120 1.72 9.32 -9.34
CA GLY A 120 0.75 8.83 -8.37
C GLY A 120 0.87 9.47 -6.99
N ALA A 121 1.91 10.25 -6.75
CA ALA A 121 2.08 11.06 -5.56
C ALA A 121 3.00 12.24 -5.89
N GLU A 122 2.47 13.33 -6.44
CA GLU A 122 3.07 14.63 -6.16
C GLU A 122 2.79 14.91 -4.68
N VAL A 123 3.68 14.47 -3.80
CA VAL A 123 3.83 15.07 -2.48
C VAL A 123 5.21 15.68 -2.46
N ALA A 124 5.31 16.86 -3.04
CA ALA A 124 6.28 17.84 -2.58
C ALA A 124 5.49 18.83 -1.72
N PHE A 125 5.29 18.48 -0.45
CA PHE A 125 5.07 19.50 0.57
C PHE A 125 6.36 19.56 1.39
N ASP A 126 7.24 20.48 0.99
CA ASP A 126 8.39 20.92 1.77
C ASP A 126 8.04 22.32 2.30
N PRO A 127 7.65 22.47 3.59
CA PRO A 127 7.21 23.74 4.14
C PRO A 127 8.33 24.79 4.29
N ASP A 128 9.61 24.42 4.11
CA ASP A 128 10.75 25.30 4.41
C ASP A 128 11.61 25.70 3.19
N GLN A 129 11.33 25.18 1.98
CA GLN A 129 12.14 25.46 0.79
C GLN A 129 11.29 26.14 -0.29
N GLY A 130 11.18 27.46 -0.17
CA GLY A 130 10.54 28.32 -1.15
C GLY A 130 11.27 28.43 -2.49
N VAL A 131 10.45 28.50 -3.55
CA VAL A 131 10.64 29.19 -4.84
C VAL A 131 11.68 28.58 -5.78
N PHE A 132 11.28 28.25 -7.02
CA PHE A 132 11.60 29.05 -8.21
C PHE A 132 11.00 28.46 -9.49
N SER A 133 10.44 29.40 -10.25
CA SER A 133 9.88 29.34 -11.59
C SER A 133 10.93 29.04 -12.66
N ASP A 134 10.46 28.62 -13.83
CA ASP A 134 10.53 29.39 -15.08
C ASP A 134 9.88 28.54 -16.19
N GLY A 135 9.17 29.05 -17.18
CA GLY A 135 8.91 30.43 -17.57
C GLY A 135 8.07 30.39 -18.84
N GLN A 136 7.09 31.29 -18.92
CA GLN A 136 7.01 32.19 -20.06
C GLN A 136 7.80 33.44 -19.70
#